data_AF-A0A7X7YN27-F1
#
_entry.id   AF-A0A7X7YN27-F1
#
_cell.length_a   1.000
_cell.length_b   1.000
_cell.length_c   1.000
_cell.angle_alpha   90.00
_cell.angle_beta   90.00
_cell.angle_gamma   90.00
#
_symmetry.space_group_name_H-M   'P 1'
#
loop_
_entity.id
_entity.type
_entity.pdbx_description
1 polymer ?
#
loop_
_entity_poly.entity_id
_entity_poly.type
_entity_poly.pdbx_seq_one_letter_code
_entity_poly.pdbx_strand_id
1 'polypeptide(L)'
;MWLYEKKLQYPVRVRKKDLPMARYLLTQFGGPNGELSAAIRYLSQRYSMPTGRAKGVLTDIGTEELAHWEIIATMVYKLTKGATPEELRRAGLGGYYAI
;
A
#
# COMPACT_ATOMS: atom_id res chain seq x y z
N MET A 1 4.45 2.11 20.37
CA MET A 1 2.99 2.02 20.36
C MET A 1 2.51 2.54 19.02
N TRP A 2 1.55 1.87 18.37
CA TRP A 2 0.90 2.34 17.15
C TRP A 2 -0.51 2.82 17.48
N LEU A 3 -0.96 3.85 16.78
CA LEU A 3 -2.34 4.32 16.85
C LEU A 3 -2.88 4.28 15.41
N TYR A 4 -4.08 3.77 15.26
CA TYR A 4 -4.79 3.78 13.99
C TYR A 4 -5.99 4.70 14.11
N GLU A 5 -6.13 5.59 13.13
CA GLU A 5 -7.31 6.41 12.96
C GLU A 5 -7.98 6.00 11.65
N LYS A 6 -9.30 5.79 11.68
CA LYS A 6 -10.06 5.30 10.52
C LYS A 6 -10.27 6.41 9.48
N LYS A 7 -9.17 6.94 8.96
CA LYS A 7 -9.10 7.96 7.91
C LYS A 7 -7.86 7.72 7.05
N LEU A 8 -7.99 7.95 5.76
CA LEU A 8 -6.83 7.96 4.87
C LEU A 8 -6.04 9.25 5.07
N GLN A 9 -4.72 9.17 4.98
CA GLN A 9 -3.84 10.35 4.96
C GLN A 9 -4.19 11.29 3.79
N TYR A 10 -4.61 10.71 2.65
CA TYR A 10 -5.10 11.47 1.50
C TYR A 10 -6.33 10.80 0.86
N PRO A 11 -7.37 11.57 0.46
CA PRO A 11 -8.60 11.00 -0.08
C PRO A 11 -8.39 10.34 -1.46
N VAL A 12 -8.70 9.06 -1.55
CA VAL A 12 -8.70 8.31 -2.82
C VAL A 12 -10.01 8.51 -3.58
N ARG A 13 -9.93 9.04 -4.80
CA ARG A 13 -11.09 9.24 -5.71
C ARG A 13 -10.94 8.42 -6.98
N VAL A 14 -11.76 7.39 -7.15
CA VAL A 14 -11.81 6.51 -8.33
C VAL A 14 -13.17 6.65 -8.98
N ARG A 15 -13.22 6.88 -10.30
CA ARG A 15 -14.47 7.13 -11.05
C ARG A 15 -15.06 5.87 -11.69
N LYS A 16 -14.23 4.90 -12.05
CA LYS A 16 -14.65 3.68 -12.77
C LYS A 16 -13.76 2.50 -12.41
N LYS A 17 -14.30 1.30 -12.62
CA LYS A 17 -13.55 0.03 -12.58
C LYS A 17 -12.42 0.07 -13.61
N ASP A 18 -11.21 -0.34 -13.19
CA ASP A 18 -10.02 -0.40 -14.06
C ASP A 18 -9.06 -1.48 -13.54
N LEU A 19 -9.26 -2.71 -14.04
CA LEU A 19 -8.52 -3.89 -13.62
C LEU A 19 -7.03 -3.86 -14.04
N PRO A 20 -6.68 -3.40 -15.25
CA PRO A 20 -5.28 -3.19 -15.61
C PRO A 20 -4.55 -2.27 -14.63
N MET A 21 -5.15 -1.13 -14.27
CA MET A 21 -4.56 -0.21 -13.30
C MET A 21 -4.41 -0.85 -11.92
N ALA A 22 -5.44 -1.57 -11.44
CA ALA A 22 -5.37 -2.30 -10.17
C ALA A 22 -4.20 -3.29 -10.16
N ARG A 23 -3.97 -4.00 -11.27
CA ARG A 23 -2.83 -4.93 -11.40
C ARG A 23 -1.49 -4.23 -11.30
N TYR A 24 -1.34 -3.05 -11.91
CA TYR A 24 -0.09 -2.28 -11.77
C TYR A 24 0.11 -1.81 -10.34
N LEU A 25 -0.94 -1.33 -9.67
CA LEU A 25 -0.85 -0.86 -8.30
C LEU A 25 -0.50 -1.95 -7.27
N LEU A 26 -0.78 -3.23 -7.55
CA LEU A 26 -0.33 -4.34 -6.70
C LEU A 26 1.20 -4.38 -6.53
N THR A 27 1.96 -3.90 -7.52
CA THR A 27 3.42 -3.77 -7.38
C THR A 27 3.81 -2.73 -6.32
N GLN A 28 3.03 -1.66 -6.17
CA GLN A 28 3.21 -0.67 -5.12
C GLN A 28 2.66 -1.14 -3.77
N PHE A 29 1.65 -2.02 -3.77
CA PHE A 29 1.10 -2.56 -2.53
C PHE A 29 2.07 -3.52 -1.81
N GLY A 30 2.56 -4.54 -2.52
CA GLY A 30 3.34 -5.64 -1.93
C GLY A 30 4.57 -6.05 -2.72
N GLY A 31 4.96 -5.28 -3.74
CA GLY A 31 6.19 -5.55 -4.48
C GLY A 31 7.45 -5.22 -3.67
N PRO A 32 8.62 -5.65 -4.15
CA PRO A 32 9.90 -5.44 -3.46
C PRO A 32 10.26 -3.95 -3.26
N ASN A 33 9.74 -3.09 -4.14
CA ASN A 33 9.88 -1.63 -4.07
C ASN A 33 8.56 -0.92 -3.78
N GLY A 34 7.57 -1.63 -3.21
CA GLY A 34 6.29 -1.05 -2.83
C GLY A 34 6.32 -0.42 -1.43
N GLU A 35 5.21 0.21 -1.06
CA GLU A 35 5.05 1.01 0.17
C GLU A 35 5.25 0.16 1.43
N LEU A 36 4.74 -1.07 1.44
CA LEU A 36 4.95 -1.98 2.57
C LEU A 36 6.44 -2.31 2.75
N SER A 37 7.14 -2.57 1.65
CA SER A 37 8.58 -2.84 1.67
C SER A 37 9.37 -1.62 2.15
N ALA A 38 8.99 -0.41 1.73
CA ALA A 38 9.60 0.84 2.17
C ALA A 38 9.36 1.07 3.68
N ALA A 39 8.11 0.97 4.13
CA ALA A 39 7.72 1.11 5.52
C ALA A 39 8.53 0.19 6.44
N ILE A 40 8.52 -1.12 6.16
CA ILE A 40 9.23 -2.11 6.97
C ILE A 40 10.74 -1.88 6.93
N ARG A 41 11.30 -1.47 5.80
CA ARG A 41 12.73 -1.13 5.69
C ARG A 41 13.10 0.02 6.62
N TYR A 42 12.40 1.15 6.56
CA TYR A 42 12.71 2.31 7.41
C TYR A 42 12.48 2.02 8.90
N LEU A 43 11.36 1.36 9.23
CA LEU A 43 11.04 0.97 10.61
C LEU A 43 12.00 -0.07 11.18
N SER A 44 12.67 -0.86 10.34
CA SER A 44 13.72 -1.79 10.77
C SER A 44 15.07 -1.06 10.89
N GLN A 45 15.42 -0.23 9.92
CA GLN A 45 16.71 0.50 9.88
C GLN A 45 16.87 1.47 11.06
N ARG A 46 15.78 2.04 11.61
CA ARG A 46 15.87 2.94 12.77
C ARG A 46 16.60 2.34 13.97
N TYR A 47 16.60 1.02 14.15
CA TYR A 47 17.25 0.39 15.31
C TYR A 47 18.78 0.44 15.23
N SER A 48 19.35 0.50 14.03
CA SER A 48 20.80 0.55 13.80
C SER A 48 21.33 1.96 13.54
N MET A 49 20.47 2.99 13.46
CA MET A 49 20.91 4.34 13.16
C MET A 49 21.74 4.97 14.30
N PRO A 50 22.81 5.73 13.98
CA PRO A 50 23.77 6.22 14.98
C PRO A 50 23.28 7.44 15.78
N THR A 51 22.33 8.21 15.26
CA THR A 51 21.86 9.46 15.90
C THR A 51 20.37 9.41 16.22
N GLY A 52 19.96 10.03 17.32
CA GLY A 52 18.54 10.15 17.68
C GLY A 52 17.70 10.81 16.57
N ARG A 53 18.27 11.79 15.87
CA ARG A 53 17.62 12.45 14.72
C ARG A 53 17.36 11.47 13.58
N ALA A 54 18.33 10.65 13.19
CA ALA A 54 18.15 9.67 12.13
C ALA A 54 17.11 8.60 12.52
N LYS A 55 17.10 8.16 13.79
CA LYS A 55 16.06 7.25 14.30
C LYS A 55 14.65 7.85 14.21
N GLY A 56 14.53 9.13 14.56
CA GLY A 56 13.28 9.89 14.45
C GLY A 56 12.80 9.96 13.01
N VAL A 57 13.64 10.45 12.09
CA VAL A 57 13.29 10.60 10.66
C VAL A 57 12.87 9.27 10.03
N LEU A 58 13.58 8.17 10.29
CA LEU A 58 13.18 6.87 9.75
C LEU A 58 11.88 6.33 10.38
N THR A 59 11.59 6.71 11.63
CA THR A 59 10.30 6.40 12.26
C THR A 59 9.18 7.18 11.59
N ASP A 60 9.37 8.48 11.38
CA ASP A 60 8.37 9.35 10.76
C ASP A 60 8.05 8.88 9.33
N ILE A 61 9.08 8.67 8.50
CA ILE A 61 8.91 8.20 7.12
C ILE A 61 8.30 6.80 7.10
N GLY A 62 8.85 5.86 7.87
CA GLY A 62 8.32 4.49 7.90
C GLY A 62 6.87 4.39 8.36
N THR A 63 6.43 5.29 9.25
CA THR A 63 5.02 5.41 9.65
C THR A 63 4.16 6.03 8.55
N GLU A 64 4.65 7.03 7.83
CA GLU A 64 3.96 7.62 6.67
C GLU A 64 3.78 6.60 5.53
N GLU A 65 4.79 5.78 5.23
CA GLU A 65 4.68 4.76 4.18
C GLU A 65 3.59 3.70 4.48
N LEU A 66 3.25 3.46 5.74
CA LEU A 66 2.08 2.61 6.08
C LEU A 66 0.75 3.27 5.70
N ALA A 67 0.67 4.61 5.73
CA ALA A 67 -0.49 5.34 5.25
C ALA A 67 -0.55 5.36 3.72
N HIS A 68 0.59 5.51 3.03
CA HIS A 68 0.67 5.32 1.58
C HIS A 68 0.23 3.91 1.17
N TRP A 69 0.67 2.90 1.90
CA TRP A 69 0.25 1.51 1.70
C TRP A 69 -1.28 1.35 1.80
N GLU A 70 -1.93 1.94 2.81
CA GLU A 70 -3.40 1.95 2.94
C GLU A 70 -4.10 2.69 1.78
N ILE A 71 -3.50 3.77 1.28
CA ILE A 71 -3.96 4.50 0.08
C ILE A 71 -3.92 3.59 -1.16
N ILE A 72 -2.81 2.87 -1.39
CA ILE A 72 -2.69 1.91 -2.50
C ILE A 72 -3.74 0.81 -2.37
N ALA A 73 -3.89 0.23 -1.18
CA ALA A 73 -4.88 -0.80 -0.90
C ALA A 73 -6.30 -0.31 -1.24
N THR A 74 -6.62 0.91 -0.83
CA THR A 74 -7.91 1.53 -1.11
C THR A 74 -8.13 1.76 -2.61
N MET A 75 -7.09 2.17 -3.34
CA MET A 75 -7.18 2.31 -4.80
C MET A 75 -7.46 0.96 -5.47
N VAL A 76 -6.69 -0.08 -5.13
CA VAL A 76 -6.90 -1.44 -5.66
C VAL A 76 -8.33 -1.89 -5.40
N TYR A 77 -8.80 -1.79 -4.15
CA TYR A 77 -10.17 -2.13 -3.77
C TYR A 77 -11.23 -1.39 -4.61
N LYS A 78 -11.08 -0.07 -4.78
CA LYS A 78 -12.05 0.73 -5.55
C LYS A 78 -12.00 0.42 -7.05
N LEU A 79 -10.83 0.14 -7.60
CA LEU A 79 -10.63 -0.16 -9.03
C LEU A 79 -11.13 -1.57 -9.40
N THR A 80 -11.12 -2.51 -8.46
CA THR A 80 -11.64 -3.87 -8.66
C THR A 80 -13.08 -4.06 -8.20
N LYS A 81 -13.68 -3.07 -7.53
CA LYS A 81 -15.05 -3.16 -7.01
C LYS A 81 -16.05 -3.54 -8.10
N GLY A 82 -16.79 -4.61 -7.87
CA GLY A 82 -17.81 -5.13 -8.81
C GLY A 82 -17.22 -5.95 -9.97
N ALA A 83 -15.93 -6.30 -9.93
CA ALA A 83 -15.35 -7.23 -10.89
C ALA A 83 -15.81 -8.65 -10.62
N THR A 84 -16.16 -9.39 -11.67
CA THR A 84 -16.45 -10.82 -11.55
C THR A 84 -15.14 -11.61 -11.44
N PRO A 85 -15.15 -12.83 -10.86
CA PRO A 85 -13.97 -13.70 -10.85
C PRO A 85 -13.39 -13.96 -12.26
N GLU A 86 -14.24 -14.01 -13.28
CA GLU A 86 -13.80 -14.21 -14.66
C GLU A 86 -13.10 -12.97 -15.24
N GLU A 87 -13.59 -11.76 -14.96
CA GLU A 87 -12.92 -10.52 -15.33
C GLU A 87 -11.55 -10.40 -14.65
N LEU A 88 -11.47 -10.75 -13.36
CA LEU A 88 -10.20 -10.75 -12.61
C LEU A 88 -9.21 -11.75 -13.19
N ARG A 89 -9.64 -12.98 -13.50
CA ARG A 89 -8.78 -13.97 -14.17
C ARG A 89 -8.28 -13.45 -15.52
N ARG A 90 -9.16 -12.90 -16.36
CA ARG A 90 -8.78 -12.31 -17.66
C ARG A 90 -7.79 -11.15 -17.54
N ALA A 91 -7.91 -10.34 -16.49
CA ALA A 91 -6.98 -9.25 -16.21
C ALA A 91 -5.63 -9.73 -15.62
N GLY A 92 -5.48 -11.02 -15.29
CA GLY A 92 -4.30 -11.53 -14.58
C GLY A 92 -4.31 -11.26 -13.07
N LEU A 93 -5.48 -10.95 -12.51
CA LEU A 93 -5.73 -10.74 -11.08
C LEU A 93 -6.33 -11.96 -10.38
N GLY A 94 -6.49 -13.10 -11.08
CA GLY A 94 -7.14 -14.29 -10.54
C GLY A 94 -6.50 -14.85 -9.26
N GLY A 95 -5.17 -14.81 -9.16
CA GLY A 95 -4.42 -15.22 -7.96
C GLY A 95 -4.54 -14.24 -6.79
N TYR A 96 -5.04 -13.03 -7.04
CA TYR A 96 -5.22 -11.98 -6.05
C TYR A 96 -6.67 -11.87 -5.56
N TYR A 97 -7.54 -12.81 -5.94
CA TYR A 97 -8.95 -12.85 -5.52
C TYR A 97 -9.13 -13.08 -4.01
N ALA A 98 -8.13 -13.66 -3.35
CA ALA A 98 -8.16 -13.97 -1.91
C ALA A 98 -7.46 -12.93 -1.03
N ILE A 99 -6.99 -11.81 -1.60
CA ILE A 99 -6.38 -10.70 -0.85
C ILE A 99 -7.44 -9.69 -0.44
#